data_AF-A0A8H7YES7-F1
#
_entry.id   AF-A0A8H7YES7-F1
#
_cell.length_a   1.000
_cell.length_b   1.000
_cell.length_c   1.000
_cell.angle_alpha   90.00
_cell.angle_beta   90.00
_cell.angle_gamma   90.00
#
_symmetry.space_group_name_H-M   'P 1'
#
loop_
_entity.id
_entity.type
_entity.pdbx_description
1 polymer ?
#
loop_
_entity_poly.entity_id
_entity_poly.type
_entity_poly.pdbx_seq_one_letter_code
_entity_poly.pdbx_strand_id
1 'polypeptide(L)'
;MIRCSAACPSLTDSIFVVSNSSDLLLITRTESTWAAKDVKLPNTADVMSVEWLTSRVVIAGMNNSLVQFFDLRSQDTVSRLQHPHGVYKIRKVDEWRIVVAGAKKNLHMYDLRYASSGIARHPRPNKPNHTSTKPYISFNEYENDHISHDELDISPEIGLLACTSPSKRIQLFSLSTGKLIMPPPLVSSHSSCISSTPNTLLSIPSSRIQLQAHQDVVAEVPNPNRADTPITYYQYQDPITCLRFENLKEVPAANGAGNTGKPSLLVSAGNIVEEWRM
;
A
#
# COMPACT_ATOMS: atom_id res chain seq x y z
N MET A 1 10.98 17.96 -10.56
CA MET A 1 11.40 16.62 -10.10
C MET A 1 10.18 15.72 -10.17
N ILE A 2 10.29 14.57 -10.85
CA ILE A 2 9.20 13.59 -10.91
C ILE A 2 9.17 12.83 -9.59
N ARG A 3 8.00 12.78 -8.94
CA ARG A 3 7.83 12.04 -7.68
C ARG A 3 7.01 10.78 -7.90
N CYS A 4 5.88 10.89 -8.59
CA CYS A 4 4.95 9.78 -8.83
C CYS A 4 4.44 9.75 -10.27
N SER A 5 3.94 8.59 -10.68
CA SER A 5 3.32 8.39 -11.99
C SER A 5 2.16 7.40 -11.90
N ALA A 6 1.23 7.47 -12.86
CA ALA A 6 0.16 6.51 -13.02
C ALA A 6 -0.18 6.32 -14.51
N ALA A 7 -0.35 5.06 -14.92
CA ALA A 7 -0.82 4.69 -16.25
C ALA A 7 -2.34 4.85 -16.33
N CYS A 8 -2.83 5.42 -17.43
CA CYS A 8 -4.26 5.56 -17.66
C CYS A 8 -4.91 4.19 -17.85
N PRO A 9 -6.05 3.90 -17.21
CA PRO A 9 -6.81 2.67 -17.43
C PRO A 9 -7.61 2.75 -18.75
N SER A 10 -6.95 3.07 -19.85
CA SER A 10 -7.52 3.07 -21.21
C SER A 10 -7.08 1.80 -21.95
N LEU A 11 -8.00 1.21 -22.70
CA LEU A 11 -7.71 0.04 -23.54
C LEU A 11 -7.12 0.45 -24.90
N THR A 12 -7.29 1.70 -25.30
CA THR A 12 -6.93 2.20 -26.63
C THR A 12 -5.78 3.19 -26.59
N ASP A 13 -5.70 3.99 -25.53
CA ASP A 13 -4.79 5.12 -25.46
C ASP A 13 -3.64 4.81 -24.49
N SER A 14 -2.40 5.01 -24.96
CA SER A 14 -1.23 4.96 -24.07
C SER A 14 -1.03 6.35 -23.47
N ILE A 15 -1.65 6.58 -22.31
CA ILE A 15 -1.55 7.85 -21.57
C ILE A 15 -0.95 7.56 -20.20
N PHE A 16 0.01 8.38 -19.80
CA PHE A 16 0.57 8.40 -18.46
C PHE A 16 0.42 9.80 -17.90
N VAL A 17 0.21 9.88 -16.59
CA VAL A 17 0.36 11.13 -15.85
C VAL A 17 1.55 10.99 -14.92
N VAL A 18 2.39 12.02 -14.88
CA VAL A 18 3.50 12.11 -13.94
C VAL A 18 3.39 13.42 -13.16
N SER A 19 3.78 13.41 -11.90
CA SER A 19 3.89 14.65 -11.14
C SER A 19 5.15 15.41 -11.54
N ASN A 20 5.06 16.74 -11.54
CA ASN A 20 6.20 17.63 -11.75
C ASN A 20 6.15 18.78 -10.73
N SER A 21 6.68 18.54 -9.53
CA SER A 21 6.56 19.45 -8.37
C SER A 21 5.08 19.74 -8.05
N SER A 22 4.58 20.96 -8.26
CA SER A 22 3.18 21.36 -8.01
C SER A 22 2.23 21.10 -9.18
N ASP A 23 2.74 20.67 -10.32
CA ASP A 23 1.96 20.48 -11.55
C ASP A 23 1.93 19.01 -11.99
N LEU A 24 1.16 18.71 -13.03
CA LEU A 24 1.18 17.42 -13.71
C LEU A 24 1.76 17.55 -15.11
N LEU A 25 2.31 16.45 -15.62
CA LEU A 25 2.71 16.29 -17.00
C LEU A 25 1.97 15.08 -17.58
N LEU A 26 1.14 15.32 -18.58
CA LEU A 26 0.45 14.29 -19.34
C LEU A 26 1.35 13.83 -20.49
N ILE A 27 1.67 12.55 -20.51
CA ILE A 27 2.45 11.92 -21.57
C ILE A 27 1.50 11.04 -22.37
N THR A 28 1.26 11.40 -23.63
CA THR A 28 0.34 10.68 -24.51
C THR A 28 1.09 10.15 -25.72
N ARG A 29 0.85 8.90 -26.07
CA ARG A 29 1.30 8.35 -27.34
C ARG A 29 0.26 8.62 -28.41
N THR A 30 0.65 9.32 -29.46
CA THR A 30 -0.13 9.48 -30.68
C THR A 30 0.61 8.75 -31.80
N GLU A 31 0.01 7.65 -32.27
CA GLU A 31 0.62 6.76 -33.26
C GLU A 31 2.02 6.24 -32.81
N SER A 32 3.08 6.76 -33.41
CA SER A 32 4.48 6.42 -33.15
C SER A 32 5.24 7.49 -32.36
N THR A 33 4.59 8.59 -31.98
CA THR A 33 5.23 9.71 -31.28
C THR A 33 4.70 9.87 -29.86
N TRP A 34 5.58 10.34 -28.97
CA TRP A 34 5.21 10.71 -27.60
C TRP A 34 5.11 12.23 -27.51
N ALA A 35 3.96 12.70 -27.04
CA ALA A 35 3.71 14.10 -26.74
C ALA A 35 3.61 14.29 -25.23
N ALA A 36 4.20 15.37 -24.71
CA ALA A 36 4.11 15.74 -23.31
C ALA A 36 3.42 17.10 -23.18
N LYS A 37 2.43 17.20 -22.29
CA LYS A 37 1.64 18.40 -22.04
C LYS A 37 1.63 18.74 -20.56
N ASP A 38 2.09 19.93 -20.21
CA ASP A 38 1.97 20.46 -18.85
C ASP A 38 0.52 20.76 -18.50
N VAL A 39 0.11 20.37 -17.29
CA VAL A 39 -1.17 20.70 -16.68
C VAL A 39 -0.91 21.46 -15.40
N LYS A 40 -1.27 22.75 -15.42
CA LYS A 40 -1.12 23.62 -14.26
C LYS A 40 -2.22 23.37 -13.26
N LEU A 41 -1.85 23.04 -12.03
CA LEU A 41 -2.80 22.92 -10.94
C LEU A 41 -2.93 24.27 -10.23
N PRO A 42 -4.13 24.63 -9.73
CA PRO A 42 -4.37 25.95 -9.14
C PRO A 42 -3.68 26.17 -7.78
N ASN A 43 -3.07 25.13 -7.19
CA ASN A 43 -2.40 25.20 -5.89
C ASN A 43 -0.89 24.98 -6.06
N THR A 44 -0.07 25.77 -5.36
CA THR A 44 1.40 25.71 -5.44
C THR A 44 2.03 24.63 -4.56
N ALA A 45 1.24 23.79 -3.89
CA ALA A 45 1.72 22.67 -3.11
C ALA A 45 2.30 21.56 -3.98
N ASP A 46 3.30 20.84 -3.49
CA ASP A 46 3.86 19.71 -4.23
C ASP A 46 2.83 18.57 -4.36
N VAL A 47 2.72 18.06 -5.58
CA VAL A 47 1.99 16.83 -5.92
C VAL A 47 2.85 15.64 -5.50
N MET A 48 2.32 14.92 -4.53
CA MET A 48 2.96 13.79 -3.89
C MET A 48 2.35 12.46 -4.36
N SER A 49 1.11 12.43 -4.85
CA SER A 49 0.51 11.21 -5.38
C SER A 49 -0.34 11.51 -6.61
N VAL A 50 -0.36 10.59 -7.56
CA VAL A 50 -1.26 10.62 -8.72
C VAL A 50 -1.91 9.26 -8.91
N GLU A 51 -3.18 9.25 -9.30
CA GLU A 51 -3.96 8.04 -9.60
C GLU A 51 -5.08 8.39 -10.59
N TRP A 52 -5.51 7.44 -11.41
CA TRP A 52 -6.65 7.63 -12.31
C TRP A 52 -7.95 7.15 -11.66
N LEU A 53 -8.94 8.04 -11.55
CA LEU A 53 -10.30 7.64 -11.14
C LEU A 53 -11.04 6.95 -12.30
N THR A 54 -10.91 7.52 -13.49
CA THR A 54 -11.45 7.00 -14.75
C THR A 54 -10.41 7.27 -15.83
N SER A 55 -10.63 6.83 -17.08
CA SER A 55 -9.74 7.18 -18.19
C SER A 55 -9.71 8.69 -18.53
N ARG A 56 -10.51 9.52 -17.83
CA ARG A 56 -10.65 10.96 -18.08
C ARG A 56 -10.45 11.84 -16.85
N VAL A 57 -10.29 11.26 -15.68
CA VAL A 57 -10.18 12.01 -14.43
C VAL A 57 -8.95 11.54 -13.68
N VAL A 58 -7.99 12.44 -13.53
CA VAL A 58 -6.80 12.24 -12.71
C VAL A 58 -7.05 12.80 -11.32
N ILE A 59 -6.63 12.06 -10.30
CA ILE A 59 -6.60 12.50 -8.92
C ILE A 59 -5.15 12.82 -8.55
N ALA A 60 -4.93 14.00 -7.98
CA ALA A 60 -3.65 14.45 -7.46
C ALA A 60 -3.73 14.68 -5.94
N GLY A 61 -2.88 14.00 -5.18
CA GLY A 61 -2.71 14.19 -3.75
C GLY A 61 -1.54 15.13 -3.46
N MET A 62 -1.78 16.14 -2.61
CA MET A 62 -0.81 17.20 -2.34
C MET A 62 -0.23 17.13 -0.93
N ASN A 63 0.97 17.68 -0.76
CA ASN A 63 1.64 17.76 0.56
C ASN A 63 0.90 18.65 1.57
N ASN A 64 0.00 19.53 1.11
CA ASN A 64 -0.80 20.41 1.94
C ASN A 64 -2.15 19.80 2.37
N SER A 65 -2.37 18.49 2.11
CA SER A 65 -3.58 17.70 2.37
C SER A 65 -4.72 17.74 1.36
N LEU A 66 -4.63 18.57 0.32
CA LEU A 66 -5.65 18.57 -0.73
C LEU A 66 -5.59 17.31 -1.59
N VAL A 67 -6.78 16.87 -2.00
CA VAL A 67 -6.96 15.93 -3.11
C VAL A 67 -7.71 16.66 -4.22
N GLN A 68 -7.00 16.89 -5.32
CA GLN A 68 -7.49 17.60 -6.49
C GLN A 68 -7.85 16.62 -7.61
N PHE A 69 -8.88 16.97 -8.38
CA PHE A 69 -9.41 16.19 -9.48
C PHE A 69 -9.27 17.04 -10.73
N PHE A 70 -8.52 16.52 -11.70
CA PHE A 70 -8.34 17.13 -13.00
C PHE A 70 -9.13 16.32 -14.04
N ASP A 71 -10.14 16.94 -14.67
CA ASP A 71 -10.92 16.30 -15.74
C ASP A 71 -10.37 16.71 -17.10
N LEU A 72 -9.95 15.72 -17.89
CA LEU A 72 -9.35 15.91 -19.21
C LEU A 72 -10.33 16.53 -20.22
N ARG A 73 -11.65 16.42 -20.03
CA ARG A 73 -12.64 16.97 -20.96
C ARG A 73 -12.82 18.46 -20.77
N SER A 74 -12.98 18.90 -19.52
CA SER A 74 -13.13 20.33 -19.20
C SER A 74 -11.79 21.04 -19.10
N GLN A 75 -10.69 20.30 -18.95
CA GLN A 75 -9.37 20.84 -18.61
C GLN A 75 -9.40 21.65 -17.31
N ASP A 76 -10.32 21.30 -16.41
CA ASP A 76 -10.54 22.01 -15.15
C ASP A 76 -10.11 21.16 -13.96
N THR A 77 -9.72 21.84 -12.88
CA THR A 77 -9.26 21.23 -11.64
C THR A 77 -10.14 21.66 -10.48
N VAL A 78 -10.60 20.69 -9.69
CA VAL A 78 -11.37 20.95 -8.47
C VAL A 78 -10.79 20.22 -7.26
N SER A 79 -10.67 20.91 -6.14
CA SER A 79 -10.38 20.28 -4.85
C SER A 79 -11.67 19.68 -4.29
N ARG A 80 -11.71 18.36 -4.11
CA ARG A 80 -12.91 17.65 -3.60
C ARG A 80 -12.76 17.15 -2.18
N LEU A 81 -11.54 16.80 -1.77
CA LEU A 81 -11.27 16.26 -0.44
C LEU A 81 -10.09 16.98 0.21
N GLN A 82 -10.10 16.97 1.54
CA GLN A 82 -9.02 17.46 2.38
C GLN A 82 -8.68 16.38 3.40
N HIS A 83 -7.52 15.75 3.25
CA HIS A 83 -7.04 14.73 4.16
C HIS A 83 -6.56 15.37 5.48
N PRO A 84 -6.38 14.62 6.59
CA PRO A 84 -5.85 15.21 7.83
C PRO A 84 -4.45 15.80 7.67
N HIS A 85 -3.59 15.15 6.87
CA HIS A 85 -2.23 15.59 6.58
C HIS A 85 -1.87 15.45 5.10
N GLY A 86 -0.61 15.72 4.75
CA GLY A 86 -0.13 15.58 3.38
C GLY A 86 -0.39 14.17 2.82
N VAL A 87 -0.77 14.10 1.55
CA VAL A 87 -1.21 12.87 0.88
C VAL A 87 -0.04 12.22 0.16
N TYR A 88 0.35 11.01 0.54
CA TYR A 88 1.51 10.30 -0.03
C TYR A 88 1.13 9.20 -1.03
N LYS A 89 -0.05 8.59 -0.87
CA LYS A 89 -0.55 7.59 -1.81
C LYS A 89 -2.07 7.69 -1.94
N ILE A 90 -2.54 7.54 -3.17
CA ILE A 90 -3.96 7.37 -3.50
C ILE A 90 -4.09 6.07 -4.29
N ARG A 91 -5.13 5.28 -4.00
CA ARG A 91 -5.52 4.12 -4.80
C ARG A 91 -7.04 4.11 -5.02
N LYS A 92 -7.44 3.85 -6.26
CA LYS A 92 -8.84 3.74 -6.65
C LYS A 92 -9.43 2.40 -6.22
N VAL A 93 -10.47 2.41 -5.39
CA VAL A 93 -11.25 1.20 -5.05
C VAL A 93 -12.30 0.94 -6.13
N ASP A 94 -13.07 1.96 -6.47
CA ASP A 94 -14.03 1.97 -7.57
C ASP A 94 -14.24 3.41 -8.07
N GLU A 95 -15.28 3.67 -8.87
CA GLU A 95 -15.53 5.02 -9.42
C GLU A 95 -15.95 6.07 -8.38
N TRP A 96 -16.31 5.64 -7.17
CA TRP A 96 -16.83 6.50 -6.12
C TRP A 96 -16.02 6.42 -4.84
N ARG A 97 -15.14 5.43 -4.69
CA ARG A 97 -14.34 5.22 -3.48
C ARG A 97 -12.85 5.21 -3.78
N ILE A 98 -12.11 5.93 -2.94
CA ILE A 98 -10.65 5.97 -2.99
C ILE A 98 -10.07 5.76 -1.60
N VAL A 99 -8.92 5.11 -1.55
CA VAL A 99 -8.08 5.04 -0.36
C VAL A 99 -6.98 6.09 -0.47
N VAL A 100 -6.74 6.81 0.62
CA VAL A 100 -5.74 7.86 0.75
C VAL A 100 -4.87 7.57 1.96
N ALA A 101 -3.58 7.38 1.73
CA ALA A 101 -2.55 7.30 2.75
C ALA A 101 -1.84 8.64 2.86
N GLY A 102 -1.69 9.13 4.07
CA GLY A 102 -1.01 10.38 4.38
C GLY A 102 -0.10 10.27 5.60
N ALA A 103 0.45 11.42 6.00
CA ALA A 103 1.36 11.49 7.13
C ALA A 103 0.68 11.18 8.48
N LYS A 104 1.49 10.89 9.51
CA LYS A 104 1.06 10.64 10.90
C LYS A 104 0.07 9.48 11.02
N LYS A 105 0.38 8.36 10.37
CA LYS A 105 -0.43 7.13 10.40
C LYS A 105 -1.88 7.33 9.97
N ASN A 106 -2.13 8.24 9.03
CA ASN A 106 -3.48 8.42 8.49
C ASN A 106 -3.66 7.58 7.22
N LEU A 107 -4.55 6.61 7.31
CA LEU A 107 -5.03 5.84 6.17
C LEU A 107 -6.55 5.84 6.20
N HIS A 108 -7.17 6.42 5.17
CA HIS A 108 -8.61 6.63 5.10
C HIS A 108 -9.17 6.26 3.74
N MET A 109 -10.35 5.64 3.73
CA MET A 109 -11.16 5.51 2.54
C MET A 109 -12.21 6.64 2.52
N TYR A 110 -12.40 7.25 1.36
CA TYR A 110 -13.41 8.27 1.12
C TYR A 110 -14.42 7.78 0.09
N ASP A 111 -15.69 8.12 0.30
CA ASP A 111 -16.73 8.01 -0.73
C ASP A 111 -17.00 9.40 -1.31
N LEU A 112 -16.70 9.56 -2.59
CA LEU A 112 -16.75 10.81 -3.34
C LEU A 112 -18.17 11.39 -3.45
N ARG A 113 -19.20 10.57 -3.25
CA ARG A 113 -20.60 11.03 -3.24
C ARG A 113 -20.94 11.82 -1.99
N TYR A 114 -20.18 11.63 -0.91
CA TYR A 114 -20.38 12.30 0.39
C TYR A 114 -19.25 13.27 0.73
N ALA A 115 -18.44 13.67 -0.26
CA ALA A 115 -17.40 14.67 -0.09
C ALA A 115 -18.02 16.02 0.35
N SER A 116 -17.65 16.50 1.54
CA SER A 116 -18.24 17.71 2.11
C SER A 116 -17.88 18.97 1.32
N SER A 117 -18.87 19.85 1.15
CA SER A 117 -18.67 21.20 0.61
C SER A 117 -18.08 22.11 1.70
N GLY A 118 -16.76 22.16 1.79
CA GLY A 118 -16.09 22.97 2.82
C GLY A 118 -14.56 22.91 2.77
N ILE A 119 -14.00 22.63 1.59
CA ILE A 119 -12.56 22.49 1.41
C ILE A 119 -11.90 23.86 1.56
N ALA A 120 -10.92 23.96 2.46
CA ALA A 120 -10.17 25.18 2.65
C ALA A 120 -9.37 25.50 1.37
N ARG A 121 -9.34 26.77 0.95
CA ARG A 121 -8.52 27.19 -0.20
C ARG A 121 -7.02 26.97 0.06
N HIS A 122 -6.59 27.18 1.30
CA HIS A 122 -5.20 27.08 1.73
C HIS A 122 -5.12 26.28 3.04
N PRO A 123 -5.29 24.95 2.99
CA PRO A 123 -5.23 24.12 4.19
C PRO A 123 -3.85 24.20 4.85
N ARG A 124 -3.85 24.10 6.16
CA ARG A 124 -2.63 24.13 7.00
C ARG A 124 -2.60 22.87 7.86
N PRO A 125 -2.27 21.70 7.28
CA PRO A 125 -2.43 20.39 7.93
C PRO A 125 -1.66 20.21 9.23
N ASN A 126 -0.64 21.04 9.49
CA ASN A 126 0.15 20.98 10.72
C ASN A 126 -0.37 21.90 11.83
N LYS A 127 -1.48 22.63 11.60
CA LYS A 127 -2.12 23.48 12.61
C LYS A 127 -3.27 22.74 13.29
N PRO A 128 -3.52 23.00 14.59
CA PRO A 128 -4.55 22.28 15.35
C PRO A 128 -5.98 22.55 14.87
N ASN A 129 -6.21 23.67 14.18
CA ASN A 129 -7.50 24.05 13.61
C ASN A 129 -7.71 23.55 12.17
N HIS A 130 -6.85 22.63 11.70
CA HIS A 130 -7.02 22.02 10.39
C HIS A 130 -8.28 21.15 10.37
N THR A 131 -9.15 21.40 9.41
CA THR A 131 -10.32 20.56 9.15
C THR A 131 -9.95 19.46 8.17
N SER A 132 -10.65 18.32 8.21
CA SER A 132 -10.50 17.28 7.19
C SER A 132 -11.87 16.79 6.76
N THR A 133 -11.95 16.31 5.53
CA THR A 133 -13.13 15.60 5.05
C THR A 133 -13.32 14.35 5.91
N LYS A 134 -14.57 14.13 6.35
CA LYS A 134 -14.91 12.95 7.15
C LYS A 134 -14.64 11.68 6.32
N PRO A 135 -13.83 10.73 6.81
CA PRO A 135 -13.59 9.48 6.11
C PRO A 135 -14.84 8.59 6.12
N TYR A 136 -15.00 7.79 5.07
CA TYR A 136 -15.99 6.71 5.02
C TYR A 136 -15.54 5.53 5.88
N ILE A 137 -14.25 5.15 5.78
CA ILE A 137 -13.59 4.16 6.66
C ILE A 137 -12.21 4.71 7.07
N SER A 138 -11.83 4.47 8.32
CA SER A 138 -10.48 4.71 8.84
C SER A 138 -9.81 3.38 9.19
N PHE A 139 -8.54 3.24 8.81
CA PHE A 139 -7.72 2.05 9.08
C PHE A 139 -6.81 2.37 10.27
N ASN A 140 -7.30 2.12 11.49
CA ASN A 140 -6.69 2.66 12.71
C ASN A 140 -5.40 1.94 13.12
N GLU A 141 -5.23 0.69 12.69
CA GLU A 141 -4.03 -0.11 12.95
C GLU A 141 -2.94 0.10 11.89
N TYR A 142 -3.11 1.07 10.98
CA TYR A 142 -2.08 1.43 10.01
C TYR A 142 -0.87 2.04 10.70
N GLU A 143 0.33 1.52 10.40
CA GLU A 143 1.53 1.87 11.16
C GLU A 143 2.47 2.88 10.49
N ASN A 144 2.37 3.09 9.17
CA ASN A 144 3.34 3.91 8.45
C ASN A 144 3.08 5.41 8.60
N ASP A 145 4.14 6.15 8.90
CA ASP A 145 4.15 7.61 8.87
C ASP A 145 4.53 8.20 7.51
N HIS A 146 5.34 7.47 6.75
CA HIS A 146 5.89 7.90 5.46
C HIS A 146 5.93 6.72 4.50
N ILE A 147 4.82 6.50 3.80
CA ILE A 147 4.75 5.42 2.81
C ILE A 147 5.34 5.88 1.47
N SER A 148 6.16 5.02 0.87
CA SER A 148 6.67 5.25 -0.48
C SER A 148 5.60 4.91 -1.54
N HIS A 149 5.86 5.28 -2.80
CA HIS A 149 4.85 5.12 -3.86
C HIS A 149 4.42 3.68 -4.12
N ASP A 150 5.29 2.69 -3.96
CA ASP A 150 4.99 1.30 -4.35
C ASP A 150 4.66 0.37 -3.18
N GLU A 151 4.53 0.92 -1.98
CA GLU A 151 4.36 0.15 -0.73
C GLU A 151 2.89 -0.07 -0.32
N LEU A 152 1.92 0.32 -1.17
CA LEU A 152 0.49 0.10 -0.94
C LEU A 152 -0.25 -0.25 -2.23
N ASP A 153 -1.07 -1.29 -2.11
CA ASP A 153 -1.98 -1.75 -3.15
C ASP A 153 -3.31 -2.23 -2.55
N ILE A 154 -4.32 -2.32 -3.39
CA ILE A 154 -5.66 -2.78 -3.06
C ILE A 154 -6.13 -3.76 -4.14
N SER A 155 -6.87 -4.78 -3.73
CA SER A 155 -7.63 -5.62 -4.63
C SER A 155 -9.11 -5.50 -4.26
N PRO A 156 -9.89 -4.72 -5.02
CA PRO A 156 -11.33 -4.58 -4.80
C PRO A 156 -12.07 -5.91 -4.93
N GLU A 157 -11.59 -6.83 -5.77
CA GLU A 157 -12.22 -8.12 -6.06
C GLU A 157 -12.28 -9.02 -4.82
N ILE A 158 -11.19 -9.10 -4.06
CA ILE A 158 -11.13 -9.82 -2.77
C ILE A 158 -11.36 -8.92 -1.55
N GLY A 159 -11.63 -7.63 -1.78
CA GLY A 159 -11.91 -6.68 -0.71
C GLY A 159 -10.72 -6.43 0.23
N LEU A 160 -9.49 -6.50 -0.28
CA LEU A 160 -8.27 -6.36 0.52
C LEU A 160 -7.48 -5.09 0.19
N LEU A 161 -6.86 -4.52 1.21
CA LEU A 161 -5.79 -3.54 1.11
C LEU A 161 -4.52 -4.15 1.70
N ALA A 162 -3.42 -4.06 0.97
CA ALA A 162 -2.10 -4.45 1.44
C ALA A 162 -1.21 -3.22 1.54
N CYS A 163 -0.50 -3.10 2.66
CA CYS A 163 0.59 -2.12 2.78
C CYS A 163 1.74 -2.68 3.59
N THR A 164 2.92 -2.08 3.43
CA THR A 164 4.07 -2.37 4.28
C THR A 164 3.86 -1.83 5.69
N SER A 165 4.75 -2.15 6.61
CA SER A 165 4.85 -1.54 7.94
C SER A 165 6.30 -1.20 8.22
N PRO A 166 6.60 -0.30 9.19
CA PRO A 166 7.98 0.01 9.56
C PRO A 166 8.73 -1.20 10.11
N SER A 167 8.00 -2.22 10.58
CA SER A 167 8.56 -3.49 11.06
C SER A 167 8.94 -4.48 9.94
N LYS A 168 8.91 -4.05 8.66
CA LYS A 168 9.19 -4.87 7.48
C LYS A 168 8.21 -6.04 7.32
N ARG A 169 6.96 -5.84 7.73
CA ARG A 169 5.86 -6.79 7.58
C ARG A 169 4.80 -6.24 6.65
N ILE A 170 3.99 -7.13 6.10
CA ILE A 170 2.79 -6.76 5.34
C ILE A 170 1.60 -6.66 6.30
N GLN A 171 0.90 -5.54 6.26
CA GLN A 171 -0.41 -5.38 6.87
C GLN A 171 -1.48 -5.59 5.81
N LEU A 172 -2.45 -6.46 6.10
CA LEU A 172 -3.64 -6.66 5.27
C LEU A 172 -4.83 -6.06 5.99
N PHE A 173 -5.66 -5.29 5.31
CA PHE A 173 -6.88 -4.71 5.85
C PHE A 173 -8.08 -5.09 4.98
N SER A 174 -9.24 -5.26 5.62
CA SER A 174 -10.48 -5.39 4.88
C SER A 174 -10.95 -4.02 4.38
N LEU A 175 -11.19 -3.89 3.07
CA LEU A 175 -11.79 -2.70 2.46
C LEU A 175 -13.24 -2.46 2.92
N SER A 176 -13.90 -3.49 3.48
CA SER A 176 -15.29 -3.38 3.95
C SER A 176 -15.41 -2.85 5.38
N THR A 177 -14.45 -3.18 6.25
CA THR A 177 -14.51 -2.86 7.69
C THR A 177 -13.40 -1.92 8.16
N GLY A 178 -12.33 -1.77 7.38
CA GLY A 178 -11.14 -1.03 7.79
C GLY A 178 -10.25 -1.77 8.80
N LYS A 179 -10.65 -2.97 9.24
CA LYS A 179 -9.92 -3.73 10.26
C LYS A 179 -8.71 -4.43 9.67
N LEU A 180 -7.64 -4.45 10.45
CA LEU A 180 -6.47 -5.29 10.20
C LEU A 180 -6.89 -6.76 10.22
N ILE A 181 -6.49 -7.49 9.19
CA ILE A 181 -6.64 -8.93 9.08
C ILE A 181 -5.38 -9.53 9.68
N MET A 182 -5.55 -10.18 10.83
CA MET A 182 -4.54 -11.03 11.43
C MET A 182 -5.13 -12.44 11.50
N PRO A 183 -4.34 -13.49 11.26
CA PRO A 183 -4.70 -14.82 11.72
C PRO A 183 -4.81 -14.79 13.26
N PRO A 184 -5.60 -15.69 13.85
CA PRO A 184 -5.53 -15.94 15.28
C PRO A 184 -4.08 -16.24 15.71
N PRO A 185 -3.66 -15.87 16.94
CA PRO A 185 -2.36 -16.30 17.44
C PRO A 185 -2.27 -17.83 17.34
N LEU A 186 -1.17 -18.33 16.77
CA LEU A 186 -0.88 -19.76 16.72
C LEU A 186 -0.87 -20.27 18.17
N VAL A 187 -1.94 -20.96 18.58
CA VAL A 187 -1.94 -21.70 19.84
C VAL A 187 -0.90 -22.78 19.65
N SER A 188 0.24 -22.68 20.32
CA SER A 188 1.26 -23.72 20.29
C SER A 188 0.66 -24.97 20.91
N SER A 189 0.33 -25.95 20.09
CA SER A 189 -0.05 -27.30 20.50
C SER A 189 1.18 -28.05 21.01
N HIS A 190 1.85 -27.55 22.06
CA HIS A 190 2.68 -28.38 22.93
C HIS A 190 1.85 -28.77 24.14
N SER A 191 0.88 -29.63 23.87
CA SER A 191 0.32 -30.53 24.86
C SER A 191 1.33 -31.67 25.06
N SER A 192 2.26 -31.51 25.99
CA SER A 192 2.94 -32.66 26.60
C SER A 192 2.63 -32.66 28.09
N CYS A 193 1.58 -33.43 28.40
CA CYS A 193 1.44 -34.34 29.53
C CYS A 193 2.23 -34.03 30.81
N ILE A 194 1.44 -33.79 31.86
CA ILE A 194 1.77 -34.01 33.27
C ILE A 194 2.40 -35.41 33.43
N SER A 195 3.59 -35.47 34.02
CA SER A 195 4.02 -36.60 34.83
C SER A 195 4.88 -36.12 36.00
N SER A 196 4.81 -36.88 37.09
CA SER A 196 4.95 -36.44 38.46
C SER A 196 6.30 -36.83 39.10
N THR A 197 6.93 -35.85 39.77
CA THR A 197 7.71 -35.95 41.03
C THR A 197 9.17 -36.51 40.97
N PRO A 198 10.00 -36.38 42.03
CA PRO A 198 11.01 -35.31 42.18
C PRO A 198 12.44 -35.86 42.43
N ASN A 199 13.50 -35.03 42.40
CA ASN A 199 14.70 -35.16 43.26
C ASN A 199 15.78 -34.06 43.02
N THR A 200 15.95 -33.21 44.03
CA THR A 200 17.17 -32.91 44.82
C THR A 200 18.53 -32.52 44.16
N LEU A 201 18.87 -31.23 44.35
CA LEU A 201 20.17 -30.53 44.64
C LEU A 201 21.49 -30.91 43.93
N LEU A 202 22.21 -29.89 43.40
CA LEU A 202 23.53 -29.41 43.90
C LEU A 202 24.16 -28.23 43.08
N SER A 203 24.51 -27.16 43.81
CA SER A 203 25.68 -26.24 43.76
C SER A 203 26.25 -25.57 42.47
N ILE A 204 26.13 -24.22 42.43
CA ILE A 204 27.09 -23.07 42.27
C ILE A 204 28.44 -23.17 41.47
N PRO A 205 29.18 -22.05 41.16
CA PRO A 205 29.29 -21.39 39.84
C PRO A 205 30.75 -21.33 39.28
N SER A 206 30.97 -20.78 38.07
CA SER A 206 32.02 -19.76 37.75
C SER A 206 32.53 -19.75 36.30
N SER A 207 32.57 -18.54 35.72
CA SER A 207 33.56 -17.91 34.82
C SER A 207 34.23 -18.68 33.66
N ARG A 208 34.22 -18.06 32.46
CA ARG A 208 35.36 -17.34 31.83
C ARG A 208 35.30 -17.42 30.29
N ILE A 209 35.62 -16.28 29.66
CA ILE A 209 35.66 -15.98 28.23
C ILE A 209 36.84 -16.68 27.52
N GLN A 210 36.64 -17.20 26.31
CA GLN A 210 37.65 -17.14 25.23
C GLN A 210 37.05 -17.32 23.81
N LEU A 211 37.35 -16.35 22.92
CA LEU A 211 37.30 -16.43 21.45
C LEU A 211 38.34 -17.49 21.00
N GLN A 212 38.26 -18.24 19.89
CA GLN A 212 37.90 -17.89 18.52
C GLN A 212 37.97 -19.18 17.63
N ALA A 213 37.40 -19.08 16.43
CA ALA A 213 37.80 -19.73 15.16
C ALA A 213 36.89 -20.84 14.57
N HIS A 214 36.16 -20.40 13.54
CA HIS A 214 35.91 -21.06 12.25
C HIS A 214 35.32 -22.48 12.25
N GLN A 215 33.99 -22.52 12.14
CA GLN A 215 33.33 -23.39 11.17
C GLN A 215 32.40 -22.53 10.32
N ASP A 216 32.65 -22.54 9.01
CA ASP A 216 31.78 -21.99 7.99
C ASP A 216 30.40 -22.65 8.09
N VAL A 217 29.49 -22.00 8.81
CA VAL A 217 28.06 -22.27 8.67
C VAL A 217 27.65 -21.55 7.40
N VAL A 218 27.60 -22.29 6.31
CA VAL A 218 26.80 -21.91 5.14
C VAL A 218 25.41 -21.63 5.68
N ALA A 219 25.06 -20.34 5.77
CA ALA A 219 23.73 -19.93 6.14
C ALA A 219 22.77 -20.56 5.13
N GLU A 220 21.95 -21.49 5.58
CA GLU A 220 20.85 -22.02 4.81
C GLU A 220 20.03 -20.84 4.27
N VAL A 221 20.06 -20.68 2.95
CA VAL A 221 19.15 -19.81 2.24
C VAL A 221 17.73 -20.29 2.57
N PRO A 222 16.86 -19.47 3.19
CA PRO A 222 15.55 -19.93 3.62
C PRO A 222 14.73 -20.39 2.40
N ASN A 223 14.27 -21.63 2.48
CA ASN A 223 13.48 -22.33 1.46
C ASN A 223 12.19 -21.56 1.10
N PRO A 224 11.91 -21.25 -0.19
CA PRO A 224 10.84 -20.34 -0.64
C PRO A 224 9.40 -20.88 -0.54
N ASN A 225 9.15 -21.93 0.25
CA ASN A 225 7.82 -22.53 0.45
C ASN A 225 7.52 -22.75 1.94
N ARG A 226 7.61 -21.71 2.78
CA ARG A 226 7.15 -21.78 4.18
C ARG A 226 5.62 -21.59 4.22
N ALA A 227 4.88 -22.64 3.87
CA ALA A 227 3.42 -22.66 3.81
C ALA A 227 2.71 -22.44 5.18
N ASP A 228 3.44 -22.51 6.30
CA ASP A 228 2.83 -22.54 7.64
C ASP A 228 2.76 -21.17 8.34
N THR A 229 3.47 -20.15 7.85
CA THR A 229 3.43 -18.81 8.46
C THR A 229 2.55 -17.89 7.62
N PRO A 230 1.43 -17.38 8.16
CA PRO A 230 0.62 -16.40 7.46
C PRO A 230 1.43 -15.16 7.09
N ILE A 231 1.17 -14.60 5.90
CA ILE A 231 1.90 -13.45 5.34
C ILE A 231 2.00 -12.25 6.31
N THR A 232 0.98 -12.04 7.15
CA THR A 232 0.91 -10.94 8.11
C THR A 232 1.87 -11.10 9.30
N TYR A 233 2.38 -12.31 9.53
CA TYR A 233 3.42 -12.58 10.52
C TYR A 233 4.82 -12.64 9.92
N TYR A 234 4.92 -12.72 8.59
CA TYR A 234 6.20 -12.80 7.93
C TYR A 234 6.91 -11.44 7.99
N GLN A 235 8.16 -11.47 8.44
CA GLN A 235 9.01 -10.30 8.58
C GLN A 235 10.18 -10.42 7.60
N TYR A 236 10.22 -9.50 6.64
CA TYR A 236 11.28 -9.42 5.65
C TYR A 236 12.59 -8.93 6.28
N GLN A 237 13.71 -9.43 5.76
CA GLN A 237 15.04 -8.97 6.17
C GLN A 237 15.32 -7.55 5.67
N ASP A 238 14.96 -7.29 4.41
CA ASP A 238 15.07 -5.98 3.78
C ASP A 238 13.74 -5.21 3.82
N PRO A 239 13.76 -3.87 3.70
CA PRO A 239 12.54 -3.09 3.49
C PRO A 239 11.80 -3.56 2.25
N ILE A 240 10.49 -3.74 2.38
CA ILE A 240 9.62 -4.02 1.23
C ILE A 240 9.53 -2.74 0.40
N THR A 241 9.92 -2.83 -0.87
CA THR A 241 9.96 -1.70 -1.81
C THR A 241 8.77 -1.68 -2.76
N CYS A 242 8.11 -2.82 -2.97
CA CYS A 242 6.94 -2.92 -3.84
C CYS A 242 5.95 -3.97 -3.32
N LEU A 243 4.67 -3.60 -3.33
CA LEU A 243 3.52 -4.48 -3.12
C LEU A 243 2.55 -4.30 -4.28
N ARG A 244 2.22 -5.39 -4.99
CA ARG A 244 1.28 -5.35 -6.10
C ARG A 244 0.33 -6.54 -6.11
N PHE A 245 -0.97 -6.27 -6.20
CA PHE A 245 -1.94 -7.32 -6.46
C PHE A 245 -1.98 -7.64 -7.95
N GLU A 246 -1.88 -8.92 -8.28
CA GLU A 246 -2.03 -9.45 -9.64
C GLU A 246 -3.36 -10.19 -9.73
N ASN A 247 -4.21 -9.78 -10.68
CA ASN A 247 -5.40 -10.54 -11.05
C ASN A 247 -5.03 -11.42 -12.24
N LEU A 248 -4.74 -12.70 -11.98
CA LEU A 248 -4.46 -13.67 -13.04
C LEU A 248 -5.72 -13.84 -13.89
N LYS A 249 -5.65 -13.46 -15.18
CA LYS A 249 -6.74 -13.71 -16.14
C LYS A 249 -7.00 -15.21 -16.24
N GLU A 250 -8.29 -15.57 -16.37
CA GLU A 250 -8.71 -16.94 -16.65
C GLU A 250 -7.96 -17.49 -17.87
N VAL A 251 -7.18 -18.55 -17.67
CA VAL A 251 -6.74 -19.43 -18.76
C VAL A 251 -7.78 -20.55 -18.83
N PRO A 252 -8.57 -20.67 -19.93
CA PRO A 252 -9.48 -21.78 -20.08
C PRO A 252 -8.68 -23.08 -20.11
N ALA A 253 -8.75 -23.89 -19.06
CA ALA A 253 -8.26 -25.25 -19.12
C ALA A 253 -9.15 -26.03 -20.09
N ALA A 254 -8.55 -26.83 -20.97
CA ALA A 254 -9.25 -27.65 -21.98
C ALA A 254 -10.32 -28.60 -21.40
N ASN A 255 -10.41 -28.70 -20.07
CA ASN A 255 -11.22 -29.67 -19.33
C ASN A 255 -12.42 -29.02 -18.62
N GLY A 256 -12.72 -27.72 -18.87
CA GLY A 256 -13.85 -27.03 -18.24
C GLY A 256 -13.72 -26.75 -16.74
N ALA A 257 -12.66 -27.25 -16.09
CA ALA A 257 -12.26 -26.86 -14.74
C ALA A 257 -11.37 -25.61 -14.82
N GLY A 258 -11.98 -24.45 -15.04
CA GLY A 258 -11.30 -23.17 -14.85
C GLY A 258 -10.93 -23.05 -13.37
N ASN A 259 -9.64 -23.12 -13.06
CA ASN A 259 -9.17 -22.73 -11.73
C ASN A 259 -9.42 -21.22 -11.67
N THR A 260 -10.41 -20.78 -10.88
CA THR A 260 -10.65 -19.34 -10.65
C THR A 260 -9.30 -18.75 -10.25
N GLY A 261 -8.73 -17.87 -11.08
CA GLY A 261 -7.41 -17.29 -10.86
C GLY A 261 -7.44 -16.51 -9.55
N LYS A 262 -7.10 -17.15 -8.44
CA LYS A 262 -7.06 -16.49 -7.14
C LYS A 262 -6.03 -15.37 -7.24
N PRO A 263 -6.38 -14.13 -6.85
CA PRO A 263 -5.43 -13.04 -6.89
C PRO A 263 -4.23 -13.37 -6.02
N SER A 264 -3.06 -12.94 -6.47
CA SER A 264 -1.83 -13.05 -5.72
C SER A 264 -1.28 -11.67 -5.38
N LEU A 265 -0.49 -11.62 -4.32
CA LEU A 265 0.24 -10.44 -3.90
C LEU A 265 1.71 -10.65 -4.21
N LEU A 266 2.24 -9.87 -5.15
CA LEU A 266 3.66 -9.76 -5.43
C LEU A 266 4.30 -8.84 -4.41
N VAL A 267 5.43 -9.29 -3.87
CA VAL A 267 6.21 -8.58 -2.85
C VAL A 267 7.65 -8.52 -3.28
N SER A 268 8.24 -7.32 -3.29
CA SER A 268 9.67 -7.11 -3.51
C SER A 268 10.31 -6.57 -2.24
N ALA A 269 11.37 -7.22 -1.75
CA ALA A 269 12.17 -6.76 -0.62
C ALA A 269 13.64 -7.10 -0.86
N GLY A 270 14.50 -6.07 -0.96
CA GLY A 270 15.92 -6.27 -1.28
C GLY A 270 16.12 -6.94 -2.64
N ASN A 271 16.72 -8.13 -2.64
CA ASN A 271 16.93 -8.98 -3.82
C ASN A 271 15.86 -10.07 -3.99
N ILE A 272 14.83 -10.08 -3.15
CA ILE A 272 13.78 -11.09 -3.12
C ILE A 272 12.53 -10.55 -3.83
N VAL A 273 11.94 -11.39 -4.70
CA VAL A 273 10.59 -11.21 -5.23
C VAL A 273 9.79 -12.47 -4.91
N GLU A 274 8.68 -12.31 -4.21
CA GLU A 274 7.81 -13.39 -3.75
C GLU A 274 6.37 -13.19 -4.25
N GLU A 275 5.66 -14.29 -4.47
CA GLU A 275 4.24 -14.31 -4.78
C GLU A 275 3.47 -15.01 -3.65
N TRP A 276 2.52 -14.31 -3.05
CA TRP A 276 1.62 -14.86 -2.03
C TRP A 276 0.23 -15.07 -2.62
N ARG A 277 -0.27 -16.31 -2.62
CA ARG A 277 -1.62 -16.62 -3.10
C ARG A 277 -2.63 -16.43 -1.97
N MET A 278 -3.72 -15.73 -2.27
CA MET A 278 -4.80 -15.40 -1.32
C MET A 278 -6.01 -16.32 -1.44
#